data_AF-A0A7W9YC64-F1
#
_entry.id   AF-A0A7W9YC64-F1
#
_cell.length_a   1.000
_cell.length_b   1.000
_cell.length_c   1.000
_cell.angle_alpha   90.00
_cell.angle_beta   90.00
_cell.angle_gamma   90.00
#
_symmetry.space_group_name_H-M   'P 1'
#
loop_
_entity.id
_entity.type
_entity.pdbx_description
1 polymer ?
#
loop_
_entity_poly.entity_id
_entity_poly.type
_entity_poly.pdbx_seq_one_letter_code
_entity_poly.pdbx_strand_id
1 'polypeptide(L)' 'MPTSARKAANLSLDSTLLAQARELDINLSRAAEDGIAKAVKAERERRWLEENAEAIRVYNEYIEKNGLPLEEYRTF' A
#
# COMPACT_ATOMS: atom_id res chain seq x y z
N MET A 1 -15.09 16.84 -4.39
CA MET A 1 -13.96 15.89 -4.48
C MET A 1 -13.02 16.41 -5.54
N PRO A 2 -11.73 16.65 -5.28
CA PRO A 2 -10.84 17.10 -6.33
C PRO A 2 -10.68 15.96 -7.34
N THR A 3 -11.19 16.18 -8.54
CA THR A 3 -10.98 15.28 -9.67
C THR A 3 -9.52 15.41 -10.07
N SER A 4 -8.68 14.47 -9.60
CA SER A 4 -7.28 14.41 -10.02
C SER A 4 -7.25 14.26 -11.54
N ALA A 5 -6.72 15.28 -12.22
CA ALA A 5 -6.59 15.25 -13.67
C ALA A 5 -5.55 14.18 -14.04
N ARG A 6 -5.95 13.22 -14.88
CA ARG A 6 -5.02 12.21 -15.40
C ARG A 6 -3.97 12.91 -16.27
N LYS A 7 -2.71 12.70 -15.94
CA LYS A 7 -1.56 13.17 -16.72
C LYS A 7 -0.98 11.99 -17.50
N ALA A 8 -0.80 12.16 -18.80
CA ALA A 8 -0.10 11.16 -19.60
C ALA A 8 1.37 11.03 -19.13
N ALA A 9 1.84 9.79 -19.01
CA ALA A 9 3.21 9.46 -18.66
C ALA A 9 3.78 8.52 -19.73
N ASN A 10 4.99 8.82 -20.20
CA ASN A 10 5.74 7.93 -21.09
C ASN A 10 6.54 6.94 -20.24
N LEU A 11 6.34 5.64 -20.48
CA LEU A 11 6.96 4.56 -19.74
C LEU A 11 7.60 3.58 -20.72
N SER A 12 8.79 3.10 -20.39
CA SER A 12 9.42 1.99 -21.11
C SER A 12 9.04 0.68 -20.40
N LEU A 13 8.33 -0.19 -21.11
CA LEU A 13 7.89 -1.49 -20.62
C LEU A 13 8.35 -2.59 -21.56
N ASP A 14 8.40 -3.82 -21.05
CA ASP A 14 8.75 -4.99 -21.86
C ASP A 14 7.78 -5.16 -23.03
N SER A 15 8.33 -5.24 -24.24
CA SER A 15 7.53 -5.30 -25.47
C SER A 15 6.75 -6.60 -25.61
N THR A 16 7.27 -7.70 -25.08
CA THR A 16 6.63 -9.02 -25.11
C THR A 16 5.42 -9.06 -24.17
N LEU A 17 5.54 -8.43 -23.00
CA LEU A 17 4.44 -8.27 -22.06
C LEU A 17 3.33 -7.37 -22.62
N LEU A 18 3.70 -6.28 -23.30
CA LEU A 18 2.73 -5.40 -23.97
C LEU A 18 1.97 -6.11 -25.09
N ALA A 19 2.65 -6.97 -25.86
CA ALA A 19 2.01 -7.78 -26.89
C ALA A 19 0.98 -8.75 -26.29
N GLN A 20 1.38 -9.51 -25.27
CA GLN A 20 0.48 -10.42 -24.54
C GLN A 20 -0.73 -9.70 -23.95
N ALA A 21 -0.52 -8.54 -23.33
CA ALA A 21 -1.60 -7.76 -22.75
C ALA A 21 -2.61 -7.29 -23.81
N ARG A 22 -2.14 -6.94 -25.01
CA ARG A 22 -3.02 -6.58 -26.14
C ARG A 22 -3.78 -7.78 -26.69
N GLU A 23 -3.13 -8.93 -26.82
CA GLU A 23 -3.77 -10.18 -27.25
C GLU A 23 -4.90 -10.60 -26.30
N LEU A 24 -4.75 -10.30 -25.01
CA LEU A 24 -5.73 -10.58 -23.97
C LEU A 24 -6.74 -9.45 -23.72
N ASP A 25 -6.76 -8.41 -24.55
CA ASP A 25 -7.63 -7.23 -24.42
C ASP A 25 -7.54 -6.54 -23.03
N ILE A 26 -6.34 -6.53 -22.44
CA ILE A 26 -6.10 -5.90 -21.15
C ILE A 26 -6.01 -4.38 -21.32
N ASN A 27 -6.77 -3.66 -20.48
CA ASN A 27 -6.66 -2.21 -20.41
C ASN A 27 -5.33 -1.78 -19.75
N LEU A 28 -4.32 -1.51 -20.59
CA LEU A 28 -2.97 -1.15 -20.16
C LEU A 28 -2.92 0.05 -19.20
N SER A 29 -3.70 1.10 -19.46
CA SER A 29 -3.71 2.29 -18.62
C SER A 29 -4.21 1.97 -17.21
N ARG A 30 -5.29 1.19 -17.11
CA ARG A 30 -5.85 0.79 -15.82
C ARG A 30 -4.91 -0.17 -15.07
N ALA A 31 -4.34 -1.14 -15.77
CA ALA A 31 -3.39 -2.08 -15.18
C ALA A 31 -2.13 -1.37 -14.65
N ALA A 32 -1.61 -0.39 -15.40
CA ALA A 32 -0.48 0.44 -14.96
C ALA A 32 -0.84 1.29 -13.73
N GLU A 33 -2.01 1.93 -13.73
CA GLU A 33 -2.49 2.72 -12.59
C GLU A 33 -2.65 1.88 -11.32
N ASP A 34 -3.27 0.70 -11.43
CA ASP A 34 -3.44 -0.24 -10.32
C ASP A 34 -2.09 -0.74 -9.79
N GLY A 35 -1.14 -1.04 -10.68
CA GLY A 35 0.21 -1.44 -10.31
C GLY A 35 0.97 -0.35 -9.56
N ILE A 36 0.92 0.89 -10.06
CA ILE A 36 1.53 2.06 -9.41
C ILE A 36 0.89 2.32 -8.05
N ALA A 37 -0.44 2.28 -7.96
CA ALA A 37 -1.16 2.49 -6.70
C ALA A 37 -0.75 1.48 -5.63
N LYS A 38 -0.62 0.19 -6.00
CA LYS A 38 -0.13 -0.87 -5.10
C LYS A 38 1.31 -0.61 -4.65
N ALA A 39 2.20 -0.27 -5.57
CA ALA A 39 3.60 0.02 -5.25
C ALA A 39 3.74 1.24 -4.32
N VAL A 40 3.00 2.31 -4.59
CA VAL A 40 2.98 3.52 -3.75
C VAL A 40 2.45 3.20 -2.35
N LYS A 41 1.37 2.43 -2.26
CA LYS A 41 0.80 2.01 -0.97
C LYS A 41 1.83 1.20 -0.16
N ALA A 42 2.45 0.19 -0.78
CA ALA A 42 3.43 -0.67 -0.11
C ALA A 42 4.64 0.14 0.39
N GLU A 43 5.16 1.07 -0.42
CA GLU A 43 6.29 1.91 0.00
C GLU A 43 5.91 2.86 1.15
N ARG A 44 4.68 3.41 1.14
CA ARG A 44 4.18 4.22 2.25
C ARG A 44 4.04 3.41 3.53
N GLU A 45 3.51 2.20 3.44
CA GLU A 45 3.39 1.29 4.58
C GLU A 45 4.77 0.93 5.14
N ARG A 46 5.75 0.63 4.29
CA ARG A 46 7.12 0.35 4.71
C ARG A 46 7.73 1.54 5.48
N ARG A 47 7.64 2.74 4.92
CA ARG A 47 8.17 3.95 5.57
C ARG A 47 7.46 4.26 6.87
N TRP A 48 6.14 4.11 6.91
CA TRP A 48 5.39 4.32 8.14
C TRP A 48 5.83 3.35 9.24
N LEU A 49 6.03 2.06 8.92
CA LEU A 49 6.55 1.09 9.87
C LEU A 49 7.96 1.44 10.36
N GLU A 50 8.85 1.88 9.46
CA GLU A 50 10.20 2.33 9.81
C GLU A 50 10.14 3.55 10.76
N GLU A 51 9.33 4.56 10.44
CA GLU A 51 9.14 5.78 11.22
C GLU A 51 8.53 5.51 12.61
N ASN A 52 7.63 4.52 12.70
CA ASN A 52 6.88 4.21 13.92
C ASN A 52 7.43 3.00 14.68
N ALA A 53 8.55 2.41 14.24
CA ALA A 53 9.12 1.20 14.83
C ALA A 53 9.40 1.35 16.33
N GLU A 54 9.89 2.52 16.75
CA GLU A 54 10.19 2.83 18.14
C GLU A 54 8.90 2.90 18.98
N ALA A 55 7.92 3.67 18.51
CA ALA A 55 6.63 3.81 19.18
C ALA A 55 5.89 2.46 19.30
N ILE A 56 5.93 1.63 18.25
CA ILE A 56 5.39 0.28 18.25
C ILE A 56 6.10 -0.57 19.30
N ARG A 57 7.44 -0.54 19.37
CA ARG A 57 8.21 -1.28 20.36
C ARG A 57 7.85 -0.87 21.79
N VAL A 58 7.83 0.43 22.08
CA VAL A 58 7.48 0.96 23.42
C VAL A 58 6.06 0.54 23.81
N TYR A 59 5.11 0.62 22.88
CA TYR A 59 3.74 0.23 23.13
C TYR A 59 3.60 -1.28 23.36
N ASN A 60 4.32 -2.11 22.60
CA ASN A 60 4.36 -3.55 22.80
C ASN A 60 4.94 -3.91 24.18
N GLU A 61 6.06 -3.30 24.58
CA GLU A 61 6.64 -3.50 25.92
C GLU A 61 5.68 -3.06 27.04
N TYR A 62 4.90 -1.99 26.82
CA TYR A 62 3.88 -1.55 27.75
C TYR A 62 2.79 -2.62 27.90
N ILE A 63 2.27 -3.17 26.80
CA ILE A 63 1.25 -4.22 26.81
C ILE A 63 1.78 -5.48 27.50
N GLU A 64 3.01 -5.90 27.21
CA GLU A 64 3.62 -7.07 27.85
C GLU A 64 3.71 -6.92 29.37
N LYS A 65 3.97 -5.70 29.86
CA LYS A 65 4.10 -5.41 31.30
C LYS A 65 2.76 -5.19 32.00
N ASN A 66 1.78 -4.58 31.32
CA ASN A 66 0.56 -4.06 31.94
C ASN A 66 -0.72 -4.78 31.48
N GLY A 67 -0.62 -5.70 30.53
CA GLY A 67 -1.77 -6.30 29.85
C GLY A 67 -2.38 -5.37 28.80
N LEU A 68 -3.46 -5.82 28.16
CA LEU A 68 -4.12 -5.01 27.13
C LEU A 68 -4.90 -3.87 27.81
N PRO A 69 -4.69 -2.61 27.38
CA PRO A 69 -5.51 -1.50 27.85
C PRO A 69 -7.00 -1.80 27.64
N LEU A 70 -7.82 -1.53 28.65
CA LEU A 70 -9.28 -1.67 28.62
C LEU A 70 -9.77 -3.11 28.40
N GLU A 71 -8.91 -4.13 28.55
CA GLU A 71 -9.31 -5.54 28.47
C GLU A 71 -10.44 -5.87 29.45
N GLU A 72 -10.44 -5.25 30.63
CA GLU A 72 -11.48 -5.39 31.66
C GLU A 72 -12.89 -4.95 31.22
N TYR A 73 -13.01 -4.12 30.18
CA TYR A 73 -14.30 -3.65 29.66
C TYR A 73 -14.76 -4.41 28.41
N ARG A 74 -14.00 -5.41 27.95
CA ARG A 74 -14.34 -6.20 26.76
C ARG A 74 -15.55 -7.10 27.04
N THR A 75 -16.72 -6.71 26.52
CA THR A 75 -17.93 -7.55 26.50
C THR A 75 -18.01 -8.29 25.18
N PHE A 76 -18.03 -9.62 25.21
CA PHE A 76 -18.30 -10.51 24.07
C PHE A 76 -19.64 -11.21 24.28
#